data_AF-A0A9D8WW21-F1
#
_entry.id   AF-A0A9D8WW21-F1
#
_cell.length_a   1.000
_cell.length_b   1.000
_cell.length_c   1.000
_cell.angle_alpha   90.00
_cell.angle_beta   90.00
_cell.angle_gamma   90.00
#
_symmetry.space_group_name_H-M   'P 1'
#
loop_
_entity.id
_entity.type
_entity.pdbx_description
1 polymer ?
#
loop_
_entity_poly.entity_id
_entity_poly.type
_entity_poly.pdbx_seq_one_letter_code
_entity_poly.pdbx_strand_id
1 'polypeptide(L)'
;RPRIDIVAVELTSTYEQVKATIIESGYSRIPVYDEDLDNIKGALYVKDLLPHINSGDEFGWQQLLRQIYFVPKHKKIDDLLRDFQENKIHVAIVVDEYGATQGLVSLEDILEEVVGEISDESDEDESFYERIDANTYLFDGKTHIVDFERVLRCEEDLFADVQGRAETLAGLMLELRRDLLRNGDMVEAHNVRFTVQNMDGRRVDKIKVVVGQSDE
;
A
#
# COMPACT_ATOMS: atom_id res chain seq x y z
N ARG A 1 -6.57 4.85 6.83
CA ARG A 1 -7.89 4.20 6.65
C ARG A 1 -9.04 5.19 6.86
N PRO A 2 -10.06 5.25 5.97
CA PRO A 2 -11.22 6.13 6.12
C PRO A 2 -12.15 5.66 7.26
N ARG A 3 -13.01 6.54 7.79
CA ARG A 3 -13.91 6.27 8.93
C ARG A 3 -14.65 4.94 8.84
N ILE A 4 -15.16 4.60 7.66
CA ILE A 4 -15.97 3.40 7.43
C ILE A 4 -15.19 2.09 7.62
N ASP A 5 -13.86 2.14 7.49
CA ASP A 5 -12.97 0.97 7.60
C ASP A 5 -12.31 0.90 8.98
N ILE A 6 -12.69 1.76 9.92
CA ILE A 6 -12.16 1.73 11.28
C ILE A 6 -12.82 0.58 12.02
N VAL A 7 -12.02 -0.42 12.38
CA VAL A 7 -12.39 -1.39 13.41
C VAL A 7 -12.14 -0.77 14.78
N ALA A 8 -13.20 -0.65 15.58
CA ALA A 8 -13.18 -0.09 16.92
C ALA A 8 -14.13 -0.86 17.84
N VAL A 9 -13.97 -0.70 19.16
CA VAL A 9 -14.79 -1.36 20.17
C VAL A 9 -15.56 -0.32 20.99
N GLU A 10 -16.81 -0.60 21.32
CA GLU A 10 -17.61 0.27 22.18
C GLU A 10 -17.21 0.09 23.65
N LEU A 11 -17.13 1.17 24.42
CA LEU A 11 -16.71 1.20 25.83
C LEU A 11 -17.53 0.25 26.73
N THR A 12 -18.78 0.02 26.36
CA THR A 12 -19.76 -0.82 27.07
C THR A 12 -19.71 -2.30 26.67
N SER A 13 -18.86 -2.67 25.68
CA SER A 13 -18.73 -4.05 25.22
C SER A 13 -18.22 -4.99 26.31
N THR A 14 -18.71 -6.23 26.29
CA THR A 14 -18.19 -7.28 27.19
C THR A 14 -16.77 -7.66 26.82
N TYR A 15 -16.03 -8.23 27.77
CA TYR A 15 -14.64 -8.59 27.50
C TYR A 15 -14.52 -9.72 26.45
N GLU A 16 -15.50 -10.62 26.39
CA GLU A 16 -15.59 -11.60 25.29
C GLU A 16 -15.75 -10.95 23.91
N GLN A 17 -16.62 -9.94 23.77
CA GLN A 17 -16.82 -9.22 22.51
C GLN A 17 -15.53 -8.48 22.08
N VAL A 18 -14.85 -7.86 23.04
CA VAL A 18 -13.55 -7.21 22.81
C VAL A 18 -12.53 -8.22 22.27
N LYS A 19 -12.40 -9.40 22.92
CA LYS A 19 -11.50 -10.47 22.48
C LYS A 19 -11.85 -10.99 21.09
N ALA A 20 -13.12 -11.21 20.80
CA ALA A 20 -13.58 -11.66 19.48
C ALA A 20 -13.19 -10.67 18.38
N THR A 21 -13.44 -9.37 18.62
CA THR A 21 -13.10 -8.29 17.68
C THR A 21 -11.59 -8.22 17.42
N ILE A 22 -10.77 -8.38 18.46
CA ILE A 22 -9.31 -8.40 18.33
C ILE A 22 -8.84 -9.57 17.47
N ILE A 23 -9.38 -10.78 17.72
CA ILE A 23 -8.97 -11.99 17.01
C ILE A 23 -9.39 -11.93 15.54
N GLU A 24 -10.61 -11.46 15.25
CA GLU A 24 -11.15 -11.38 13.89
C GLU A 24 -10.43 -10.32 13.05
N SER A 25 -10.13 -9.15 13.64
CA SER A 25 -9.48 -8.07 12.91
C SER A 25 -7.97 -8.21 12.76
N GLY A 26 -7.30 -8.92 13.67
CA GLY A 26 -5.85 -9.09 13.68
C GLY A 26 -5.07 -7.81 14.03
N TYR A 27 -5.74 -6.71 14.42
CA TYR A 27 -5.08 -5.45 14.71
C TYR A 27 -4.43 -5.42 16.09
N SER A 28 -3.20 -4.89 16.16
CA SER A 28 -2.45 -4.75 17.41
C SER A 28 -2.95 -3.63 18.33
N ARG A 29 -3.65 -2.65 17.76
CA ARG A 29 -4.17 -1.47 18.46
C ARG A 29 -5.57 -1.17 17.95
N ILE A 30 -6.54 -1.05 18.86
CA ILE A 30 -7.94 -0.87 18.51
C ILE A 30 -8.50 0.35 19.25
N PRO A 31 -9.03 1.37 18.55
CA PRO A 31 -9.71 2.48 19.19
C PRO A 31 -10.93 2.04 19.98
N VAL A 32 -11.20 2.74 21.07
CA VAL A 32 -12.39 2.54 21.90
C VAL A 32 -13.21 3.80 21.93
N TYR A 33 -14.48 3.67 21.57
CA TYR A 33 -15.43 4.78 21.47
C TYR A 33 -16.59 4.62 22.45
N ASP A 34 -17.35 5.69 22.64
CA ASP A 34 -18.50 5.72 23.55
C ASP A 34 -19.68 6.38 22.83
N GLU A 35 -20.75 5.61 22.62
CA GLU A 35 -21.92 5.94 21.80
C GLU A 35 -21.63 6.14 20.30
N ASP A 36 -20.61 6.93 19.93
CA ASP A 36 -20.22 7.24 18.56
C ASP A 36 -18.69 7.29 18.37
N LEU A 37 -18.22 7.00 17.16
CA LEU A 37 -16.80 7.11 16.75
C LEU A 37 -16.24 8.53 16.80
N ASP A 38 -17.07 9.57 16.89
CA ASP A 38 -16.65 10.94 17.20
C ASP A 38 -16.21 11.12 18.66
N ASN A 39 -16.52 10.15 19.52
CA ASN A 39 -16.25 10.18 20.95
C ASN A 39 -15.27 9.07 21.36
N ILE A 40 -14.06 9.11 20.79
CA ILE A 40 -12.98 8.17 21.10
C ILE A 40 -12.43 8.44 22.52
N LYS A 41 -12.43 7.42 23.37
CA LYS A 41 -11.90 7.48 24.75
C LYS A 41 -10.43 7.06 24.85
N GLY A 42 -9.94 6.27 23.90
CA GLY A 42 -8.56 5.81 23.88
C GLY A 42 -8.33 4.68 22.89
N ALA A 43 -7.22 3.96 23.06
CA ALA A 43 -6.92 2.75 22.33
C ALA A 43 -6.55 1.61 23.28
N LEU A 44 -7.00 0.41 22.94
CA LEU A 44 -6.49 -0.83 23.52
C LEU A 44 -5.27 -1.31 22.77
N TYR A 45 -4.27 -1.77 23.51
CA TYR A 45 -3.10 -2.42 22.97
C TYR A 45 -3.25 -3.92 23.27
N VAL A 46 -3.29 -4.75 22.23
CA VAL A 46 -3.53 -6.19 22.38
C VAL A 46 -2.53 -6.84 23.34
N LYS A 47 -1.27 -6.41 23.29
CA LYS A 47 -0.21 -6.88 24.20
C LYS A 47 -0.52 -6.66 25.69
N ASP A 48 -1.27 -5.61 26.02
CA ASP A 48 -1.63 -5.27 27.41
C ASP A 48 -2.80 -6.13 27.90
N LEU A 49 -3.57 -6.75 26.99
CA LEU A 49 -4.64 -7.69 27.29
C LEU A 49 -4.13 -9.13 27.50
N LEU A 50 -2.94 -9.46 26.97
CA LEU A 50 -2.36 -10.81 27.07
C LEU A 50 -2.25 -11.33 28.52
N PRO A 51 -1.82 -10.54 29.53
CA PRO A 51 -1.80 -10.99 30.92
C PRO A 51 -3.19 -11.30 31.49
N HIS A 52 -4.24 -10.82 30.85
CA HIS A 52 -5.63 -10.90 31.29
C HIS A 52 -6.48 -11.81 30.41
N ILE A 53 -5.89 -12.64 29.54
CA ILE A 53 -6.63 -13.41 28.53
C ILE A 53 -7.67 -14.37 29.13
N ASN A 54 -7.38 -14.92 30.30
CA ASN A 54 -8.24 -15.84 31.04
C ASN A 54 -9.22 -15.14 32.00
N SER A 55 -9.24 -13.80 32.02
CA SER A 55 -10.18 -13.06 32.87
C SER A 55 -11.59 -13.17 32.29
N GLY A 56 -12.58 -13.28 33.17
CA GLY A 56 -14.01 -13.27 32.81
C GLY A 56 -14.56 -11.86 32.66
N ASP A 57 -15.87 -11.75 32.51
CA ASP A 57 -16.56 -10.48 32.23
C ASP A 57 -16.52 -9.46 33.38
N GLU A 58 -16.19 -9.88 34.60
CA GLU A 58 -15.97 -8.96 35.73
C GLU A 58 -14.69 -8.11 35.58
N PHE A 59 -13.84 -8.44 34.60
CA PHE A 59 -12.64 -7.68 34.32
C PHE A 59 -12.96 -6.34 33.65
N GLY A 60 -12.73 -5.25 34.38
CA GLY A 60 -12.82 -3.88 33.86
C GLY A 60 -11.67 -3.56 32.90
N TRP A 61 -11.70 -4.11 31.69
CA TRP A 61 -10.70 -3.92 30.64
C TRP A 61 -10.47 -2.44 30.29
N GLN A 62 -11.45 -1.56 30.58
CA GLN A 62 -11.37 -0.11 30.38
C GLN A 62 -10.17 0.52 31.12
N GLN A 63 -9.67 -0.10 32.19
CA GLN A 63 -8.48 0.36 32.90
C GLN A 63 -7.19 0.28 32.06
N LEU A 64 -7.21 -0.48 30.95
CA LEU A 64 -6.08 -0.64 30.03
C LEU A 64 -6.10 0.36 28.88
N LEU A 65 -7.09 1.26 28.85
CA LEU A 65 -7.17 2.29 27.82
C LEU A 65 -5.96 3.22 27.89
N ARG A 66 -5.28 3.35 26.76
CA ARG A 66 -4.22 4.33 26.57
C ARG A 66 -4.76 5.54 25.84
N GLN A 67 -4.22 6.70 26.16
CA GLN A 67 -4.53 7.94 25.45
C GLN A 67 -4.21 7.79 23.96
N ILE A 68 -5.14 8.23 23.11
CA ILE A 68 -4.97 8.24 21.66
C ILE A 68 -4.62 9.67 21.20
N TYR A 69 -3.83 9.77 20.14
CA TYR A 69 -3.46 11.04 19.55
C TYR A 69 -4.47 11.45 18.47
N PHE A 70 -4.77 12.73 18.38
CA PHE A 70 -5.69 13.29 17.39
C PHE A 70 -4.95 14.23 16.46
N VAL A 71 -5.18 14.10 15.16
CA VAL A 71 -4.47 14.84 14.12
C VAL A 71 -5.46 15.52 13.18
N PRO A 72 -5.26 16.81 12.84
CA PRO A 72 -6.09 17.48 11.85
C PRO A 72 -5.90 16.88 10.46
N LYS A 73 -6.99 16.75 9.68
CA LYS A 73 -6.96 16.20 8.31
C LYS A 73 -5.99 16.91 7.34
N HIS A 74 -5.67 18.18 7.60
CA HIS A 74 -4.82 19.01 6.76
C HIS A 74 -3.35 19.02 7.21
N LYS A 75 -3.00 18.24 8.24
CA LYS A 75 -1.60 18.12 8.70
C LYS A 75 -0.77 17.40 7.63
N LYS A 76 0.41 17.93 7.33
CA LYS A 76 1.29 17.34 6.34
C LYS A 76 1.92 16.05 6.85
N ILE A 77 2.17 15.12 5.93
CA ILE A 77 2.66 13.77 6.25
C ILE A 77 4.06 13.79 6.90
N ASP A 78 4.92 14.70 6.46
CA ASP A 78 6.29 14.92 6.96
C ASP A 78 6.32 15.48 8.39
N ASP A 79 5.32 16.28 8.76
CA ASP A 79 5.15 16.74 10.14
C ASP A 79 4.50 15.64 11.01
N LEU A 80 3.57 14.87 10.42
CA LEU A 80 2.91 13.75 11.09
C LEU A 80 3.89 12.62 11.44
N LEU A 81 4.82 12.29 10.52
CA LEU A 81 5.87 11.29 10.76
C LEU A 81 6.77 11.73 11.93
N ARG A 82 7.17 13.00 11.97
CA ARG A 82 7.99 13.54 13.06
C ARG A 82 7.28 13.45 14.40
N ASP A 83 6.02 13.87 14.47
CA ASP A 83 5.20 13.71 15.67
C ASP A 83 5.15 12.26 16.16
N PHE A 84 4.95 11.32 15.24
CA PHE A 84 4.85 9.90 15.56
C PHE A 84 6.16 9.35 16.11
N GLN A 85 7.30 9.73 15.53
CA GLN A 85 8.63 9.32 15.97
C GLN A 85 8.99 9.92 17.34
N GLU A 86 8.81 11.23 17.52
CA GLU A 86 9.18 11.95 18.75
C GLU A 86 8.35 11.48 19.96
N ASN A 87 7.04 11.31 19.75
CA ASN A 87 6.10 10.94 20.81
C ASN A 87 5.88 9.43 20.92
N LYS A 88 6.56 8.62 20.09
CA LYS A 88 6.41 7.15 20.01
C LYS A 88 4.96 6.72 19.82
N ILE A 89 4.25 7.45 18.95
CA ILE A 89 2.86 7.18 18.57
C ILE A 89 2.88 6.19 17.42
N HIS A 90 1.95 5.23 17.46
CA HIS A 90 1.78 4.25 16.40
C HIS A 90 0.45 4.39 15.65
N VAL A 91 -0.55 5.01 16.27
CA VAL A 91 -1.88 5.21 15.70
C VAL A 91 -2.41 6.56 16.18
N ALA A 92 -3.05 7.30 15.27
CA ALA A 92 -3.79 8.51 15.58
C ALA A 92 -5.16 8.51 14.88
N ILE A 93 -6.10 9.25 15.46
CA ILE A 93 -7.42 9.52 14.87
C ILE A 93 -7.33 10.82 14.08
N VAL A 94 -7.75 10.75 12.83
CA VAL A 94 -7.82 11.91 11.95
C VAL A 94 -9.17 12.60 12.18
N VAL A 95 -9.15 13.90 12.48
CA VAL A 95 -10.35 14.69 12.74
C VAL A 95 -10.45 15.89 11.81
N ASP A 96 -11.68 16.35 11.59
CA ASP A 96 -11.94 17.63 10.94
C ASP A 96 -11.94 18.80 11.93
N GLU A 97 -12.27 19.99 11.44
CA GLU A 97 -12.28 21.24 12.19
C GLU A 97 -13.37 21.29 13.28
N TYR A 98 -14.36 20.40 13.20
CA TYR A 98 -15.47 20.28 14.13
C TYR A 98 -15.27 19.14 15.14
N GLY A 99 -14.14 18.42 15.04
CA GLY A 99 -13.81 17.28 15.89
C GLY A 99 -14.41 15.95 15.44
N ALA A 100 -15.03 15.90 14.26
CA ALA A 100 -15.58 14.66 13.74
C ALA A 100 -14.47 13.76 13.19
N THR A 101 -14.52 12.48 13.55
CA THR A 101 -13.58 11.44 13.12
C THR A 101 -13.72 11.22 11.61
N GLN A 102 -12.66 11.52 10.87
CA GLN A 102 -12.55 11.29 9.43
C GLN A 102 -11.91 9.95 9.10
N GLY A 103 -11.04 9.45 9.99
CA GLY A 103 -10.25 8.26 9.72
C GLY A 103 -9.29 7.90 10.84
N LEU A 104 -8.49 6.88 10.57
CA LEU A 104 -7.40 6.43 11.40
C LEU A 104 -6.14 6.34 10.55
N VAL A 105 -5.01 6.77 11.10
CA VAL A 105 -3.70 6.68 10.47
C VAL A 105 -2.72 5.96 11.39
N SER A 106 -1.96 5.03 10.83
CA SER A 106 -0.91 4.29 11.55
C SER A 106 0.49 4.81 11.19
N LEU A 107 1.50 4.49 12.01
CA LEU A 107 2.89 4.80 11.66
C LEU A 107 3.29 4.06 10.39
N GLU A 108 2.82 2.82 10.28
CA GLU A 108 3.05 1.94 9.14
C GLU A 108 2.50 2.57 7.84
N ASP A 109 1.26 3.11 7.87
CA ASP A 109 0.65 3.82 6.73
C ASP A 109 1.50 5.05 6.32
N ILE A 110 2.01 5.80 7.31
CA ILE A 110 2.83 7.00 7.04
C ILE A 110 4.17 6.62 6.43
N LEU A 111 4.80 5.56 6.94
CA LEU A 111 6.06 5.07 6.41
C LEU A 111 5.91 4.55 4.97
N GLU A 112 4.82 3.83 4.70
CA GLU A 112 4.49 3.35 3.35
C GLU A 112 4.31 4.53 2.37
N GLU A 113 3.62 5.59 2.75
CA GLU A 113 3.45 6.77 1.87
C GLU A 113 4.75 7.58 1.69
N VAL A 114 5.62 7.63 2.71
CA VAL A 114 6.87 8.39 2.64
C VAL A 114 7.96 7.63 1.89
N VAL A 115 8.04 6.32 2.08
CA VAL A 115 9.09 5.50 1.47
C VAL A 115 8.62 4.88 0.15
N GLY A 116 7.31 4.74 -0.06
CA GLY A 116 6.75 3.83 -1.05
C GLY A 116 6.84 2.39 -0.57
N GLU A 117 6.44 1.44 -1.41
CA GLU A 117 6.87 0.06 -1.21
C GLU A 117 8.40 0.05 -1.32
N ILE A 118 9.08 -0.20 -0.19
CA ILE A 118 10.49 -0.55 -0.24
C ILE A 118 10.52 -1.91 -0.91
N SER A 119 10.70 -1.94 -2.23
CA SER A 119 11.12 -3.15 -2.90
C SER A 119 12.50 -3.50 -2.38
N ASP A 120 12.55 -4.38 -1.38
CA ASP A 120 13.78 -5.01 -0.93
C ASP A 120 14.43 -5.65 -2.17
N GLU A 121 15.76 -5.65 -2.22
CA GLU A 121 16.53 -6.40 -3.22
C GLU A 121 16.30 -7.93 -3.10
N SER A 122 15.46 -8.33 -2.15
CA SER A 122 15.17 -9.68 -1.67
C SER A 122 13.68 -10.06 -1.67
N ASP A 123 12.75 -9.22 -2.16
CA ASP A 123 11.32 -9.55 -2.16
C ASP A 123 10.87 -10.13 -3.51
N GLU A 124 11.08 -11.44 -3.66
CA GLU A 124 10.32 -12.28 -4.59
C GLU A 124 8.88 -12.44 -4.05
N ASP A 125 7.91 -11.77 -4.69
CA ASP A 125 6.54 -12.26 -5.02
C ASP A 125 5.44 -11.17 -4.96
N GLU A 126 5.57 -10.14 -5.80
CA GLU A 126 4.53 -9.82 -6.78
C GLU A 126 5.19 -9.89 -8.16
N SER A 127 5.15 -11.07 -8.81
CA SER A 127 5.78 -11.25 -10.12
C SER A 127 4.99 -10.51 -11.20
N PHE A 128 5.25 -9.20 -11.33
CA PHE A 128 4.79 -8.34 -12.43
C PHE A 128 5.37 -8.78 -13.79
N TYR A 129 6.14 -9.88 -13.81
CA TYR A 129 6.64 -10.51 -15.02
C TYR A 129 6.82 -12.02 -14.86
N GLU A 130 6.67 -12.74 -15.98
CA GLU A 130 7.01 -14.15 -16.12
C GLU A 130 8.13 -14.28 -17.16
N ARG A 131 9.18 -15.05 -16.86
CA ARG A 131 10.22 -15.37 -17.85
C ARG A 131 9.80 -16.61 -18.65
N ILE A 132 9.61 -16.45 -19.96
CA ILE A 132 9.24 -17.55 -20.87
C ILE A 132 10.49 -18.32 -21.30
N ASP A 133 11.55 -17.61 -21.68
CA ASP A 133 12.84 -18.20 -22.07
C ASP A 133 14.01 -17.24 -21.80
N ALA A 134 15.19 -17.51 -22.39
CA ALA A 134 16.40 -16.73 -22.16
C ALA A 134 16.21 -15.23 -22.48
N ASN A 135 15.46 -14.91 -23.53
CA ASN A 135 15.33 -13.55 -24.07
C ASN A 135 13.86 -13.07 -24.13
N THR A 136 12.92 -13.91 -23.73
CA THR A 136 11.48 -13.65 -23.81
C THR A 136 10.86 -13.60 -22.43
N TYR A 137 10.11 -12.52 -22.19
CA TYR A 137 9.45 -12.22 -20.93
C TYR A 137 7.99 -11.82 -21.20
N LEU A 138 7.15 -11.96 -20.18
CA LEU A 138 5.75 -11.54 -20.19
C LEU A 138 5.52 -10.62 -19.01
N PHE A 139 5.39 -9.33 -19.24
CA PHE A 139 5.19 -8.32 -18.21
C PHE A 139 3.72 -7.90 -18.09
N ASP A 140 3.33 -7.40 -16.93
CA ASP A 140 2.10 -6.62 -16.76
C ASP A 140 2.22 -5.27 -17.49
N GLY A 141 1.13 -4.81 -18.11
CA GLY A 141 1.11 -3.50 -18.75
C GLY A 141 1.33 -2.33 -17.77
N LYS A 142 1.01 -2.56 -16.49
CA LYS A 142 1.21 -1.60 -15.39
C LYS A 142 2.63 -1.59 -14.82
N THR A 143 3.52 -2.50 -15.25
CA THR A 143 4.91 -2.52 -14.75
C THR A 143 5.60 -1.18 -15.00
N HIS A 144 6.26 -0.64 -13.98
CA HIS A 144 7.04 0.59 -14.11
C HIS A 144 8.26 0.39 -15.00
N ILE A 145 8.63 1.42 -15.76
CA ILE A 145 9.78 1.35 -16.69
C ILE A 145 11.07 1.04 -15.93
N VAL A 146 11.26 1.65 -14.76
CA VAL A 146 12.42 1.42 -13.90
C VAL A 146 12.53 -0.05 -13.46
N ASP A 147 11.42 -0.67 -13.05
CA ASP A 147 11.43 -2.08 -12.64
C ASP A 147 11.66 -3.01 -13.82
N PHE A 148 11.11 -2.67 -14.98
CA PHE A 148 11.38 -3.38 -16.21
C PHE A 148 12.87 -3.36 -16.59
N GLU A 149 13.51 -2.19 -16.52
CA GLU A 149 14.94 -2.03 -16.79
C GLU A 149 15.79 -2.87 -15.82
N ARG A 150 15.45 -2.84 -14.52
CA ARG A 150 16.09 -3.66 -13.47
C ARG A 150 15.99 -5.16 -13.78
N VAL A 151 14.81 -5.65 -14.19
CA VAL A 151 14.61 -7.08 -14.51
C VAL A 151 15.44 -7.51 -15.71
N LEU A 152 15.54 -6.66 -16.74
CA LEU A 152 16.35 -6.97 -17.92
C LEU A 152 17.86 -6.80 -17.68
N ARG A 153 18.27 -6.21 -16.54
CA ARG A 153 19.66 -5.87 -16.23
C ARG A 153 20.30 -5.02 -17.34
N CYS A 154 19.51 -4.13 -17.95
CA CYS A 154 20.02 -3.19 -18.93
C CYS A 154 20.64 -1.97 -18.24
N GLU A 155 21.25 -1.08 -19.03
CA GLU A 155 21.73 0.21 -18.52
C GLU A 155 20.56 0.99 -17.88
N GLU A 156 20.83 1.64 -16.75
CA GLU A 156 19.86 2.56 -16.13
C GLU A 156 19.51 3.66 -17.15
N ASP A 157 18.23 4.04 -17.21
CA ASP A 157 17.71 5.07 -18.12
C ASP A 157 17.75 4.69 -19.62
N LEU A 158 17.79 3.39 -19.96
CA LEU A 158 17.81 2.91 -21.35
C LEU A 158 16.71 3.54 -22.21
N PHE A 159 15.50 3.72 -21.66
CA PHE A 159 14.37 4.29 -22.40
C PHE A 159 14.15 5.78 -22.15
N ALA A 160 15.06 6.48 -21.47
CA ALA A 160 14.83 7.87 -21.05
C ALA A 160 14.64 8.87 -22.20
N ASP A 161 15.22 8.59 -23.36
CA ASP A 161 15.09 9.39 -24.58
C ASP A 161 13.72 9.22 -25.28
N VAL A 162 13.05 8.08 -25.06
CA VAL A 162 11.79 7.71 -25.71
C VAL A 162 10.57 7.65 -24.79
N GLN A 163 10.77 7.59 -23.45
CA GLN A 163 9.68 7.42 -22.49
C GLN A 163 8.74 8.63 -22.39
N GLY A 164 9.21 9.85 -22.69
CA GLY A 164 8.39 11.06 -22.61
C GLY A 164 7.84 11.30 -21.19
N ARG A 165 6.52 11.13 -21.02
CA ARG A 165 5.83 11.21 -19.70
C ARG A 165 5.35 9.85 -19.19
N ALA A 166 5.71 8.77 -19.86
CA ALA A 166 5.29 7.44 -19.48
C ALA A 166 6.04 6.99 -18.22
N GLU A 167 5.32 6.38 -17.29
CA GLU A 167 5.88 5.77 -16.09
C GLU A 167 5.81 4.24 -16.15
N THR A 168 5.02 3.68 -17.07
CA THR A 168 4.73 2.24 -17.20
C THR A 168 5.04 1.72 -18.60
N LEU A 169 5.21 0.40 -18.75
CA LEU A 169 5.43 -0.25 -20.05
C LEU A 169 4.32 0.01 -21.06
N ALA A 170 3.05 -0.05 -20.64
CA ALA A 170 1.94 0.30 -21.52
C ALA A 170 1.99 1.78 -21.94
N GLY A 171 2.39 2.67 -21.03
CA GLY A 171 2.62 4.09 -21.33
C GLY A 171 3.75 4.28 -22.34
N LEU A 172 4.87 3.58 -22.15
CA LEU A 172 6.02 3.62 -23.06
C LEU A 172 5.61 3.16 -24.47
N MET A 173 4.87 2.05 -24.57
CA MET A 173 4.37 1.56 -25.85
C MET A 173 3.43 2.58 -26.53
N LEU A 174 2.60 3.30 -25.77
CA LEU A 174 1.74 4.36 -26.29
C LEU A 174 2.56 5.56 -26.80
N GLU A 175 3.59 5.98 -26.07
CA GLU A 175 4.49 7.07 -26.47
C GLU A 175 5.27 6.71 -27.74
N LEU A 176 5.77 5.48 -27.83
CA LEU A 176 6.45 4.95 -29.02
C LEU A 176 5.51 4.86 -30.23
N ARG A 177 4.27 4.39 -30.01
CA ARG A 177 3.31 4.18 -31.10
C ARG A 177 2.63 5.47 -31.57
N ARG A 178 2.46 6.45 -30.67
CA ARG A 178 1.66 7.68 -30.89
C ARG A 178 0.19 7.41 -31.28
N ASP A 179 -0.35 6.25 -30.92
CA ASP A 179 -1.74 5.84 -31.17
C ASP A 179 -2.19 4.80 -30.14
N LEU A 180 -3.49 4.54 -30.05
CA LEU A 180 -4.09 3.54 -29.16
C LEU A 180 -3.56 2.13 -29.46
N LEU A 181 -3.33 1.36 -28.40
CA LEU A 181 -2.87 -0.04 -28.47
C LEU A 181 -4.05 -1.02 -28.59
N ARG A 182 -3.82 -2.14 -29.30
CA ARG A 182 -4.71 -3.28 -29.45
C ARG A 182 -3.90 -4.57 -29.34
N ASN A 183 -4.59 -5.68 -29.13
CA ASN A 183 -3.97 -7.00 -29.09
C ASN A 183 -3.18 -7.29 -30.38
N GLY A 184 -1.94 -7.77 -30.21
CA GLY A 184 -1.01 -8.11 -31.28
C GLY A 184 -0.16 -6.93 -31.78
N ASP A 185 -0.41 -5.71 -31.32
CA ASP A 185 0.38 -4.56 -31.74
C ASP A 185 1.80 -4.62 -31.18
N MET A 186 2.74 -4.15 -31.99
CA MET A 186 4.17 -4.29 -31.74
C MET A 186 4.89 -2.94 -31.88
N VAL A 187 5.80 -2.67 -30.96
CA VAL A 187 6.75 -1.55 -31.04
C VAL A 187 8.15 -2.05 -30.67
N GLU A 188 9.17 -1.35 -31.15
CA GLU A 188 10.57 -1.72 -30.90
C GLU A 188 11.37 -0.46 -30.55
N ALA A 189 12.20 -0.56 -29.51
CA ALA A 189 13.12 0.49 -29.09
C ALA A 189 14.33 -0.16 -28.42
N HIS A 190 15.53 0.36 -28.68
CA HIS A 190 16.78 -0.06 -28.01
C HIS A 190 17.01 -1.59 -27.99
N ASN A 191 16.82 -2.25 -29.14
CA ASN A 191 16.90 -3.71 -29.30
C ASN A 191 15.90 -4.51 -28.46
N VAL A 192 14.85 -3.88 -27.95
CA VAL A 192 13.78 -4.53 -27.22
C VAL A 192 12.48 -4.39 -27.99
N ARG A 193 11.85 -5.53 -28.25
CA ARG A 193 10.55 -5.62 -28.92
C ARG A 193 9.44 -5.88 -27.92
N PHE A 194 8.44 -5.01 -27.92
CA PHE A 194 7.26 -5.10 -27.08
C PHE A 194 6.06 -5.49 -27.94
N THR A 195 5.29 -6.47 -27.50
CA THR A 195 4.07 -6.93 -28.19
C THR A 195 2.91 -7.00 -27.20
N VAL A 196 1.80 -6.36 -27.51
CA VAL A 196 0.57 -6.47 -26.70
C VAL A 196 0.04 -7.89 -26.80
N GLN A 197 0.09 -8.64 -25.72
CA GLN A 197 -0.38 -10.03 -25.67
C GLN A 197 -1.85 -10.10 -25.24
N ASN A 198 -2.24 -9.27 -24.27
CA ASN A 198 -3.62 -9.19 -23.80
C ASN A 198 -4.05 -7.75 -23.48
N MET A 199 -5.34 -7.48 -23.64
CA MET A 199 -6.01 -6.21 -23.31
C MET A 199 -7.15 -6.49 -22.33
N ASP A 200 -7.21 -5.70 -21.26
CA ASP A 200 -8.33 -5.64 -20.32
C ASP A 200 -9.17 -4.38 -20.65
N GLY A 201 -10.22 -4.57 -21.44
CA GLY A 201 -11.02 -3.47 -21.99
C GLY A 201 -10.20 -2.54 -22.90
N ARG A 202 -9.85 -1.35 -22.38
CA ARG A 202 -9.01 -0.36 -23.07
C ARG A 202 -7.57 -0.30 -22.55
N ARG A 203 -7.25 -1.06 -21.51
CA ARG A 203 -5.93 -1.09 -20.88
C ARG A 203 -5.14 -2.29 -21.40
N VAL A 204 -3.84 -2.11 -21.62
CA VAL A 204 -2.94 -3.23 -21.90
C VAL A 204 -2.75 -4.03 -20.61
N ASP A 205 -3.09 -5.31 -20.65
CA ASP A 205 -3.00 -6.22 -19.51
C ASP A 205 -1.64 -6.90 -19.46
N LYS A 206 -1.24 -7.54 -20.56
CA LYS A 206 0.04 -8.26 -20.66
C LYS A 206 0.83 -7.85 -21.90
N ILE A 207 2.13 -7.65 -21.74
CA ILE A 207 3.09 -7.28 -22.78
C ILE A 207 4.15 -8.37 -22.89
N LYS A 208 4.25 -8.99 -24.05
CA LYS A 208 5.37 -9.86 -24.39
C LYS A 208 6.57 -9.01 -24.78
N VAL A 209 7.69 -9.23 -24.12
CA VAL A 209 8.95 -8.55 -24.39
C VAL A 209 9.96 -9.56 -24.92
N VAL A 210 10.63 -9.20 -26.01
CA VAL A 210 11.73 -9.96 -26.59
C VAL A 210 12.96 -9.06 -26.66
N VAL A 211 14.03 -9.46 -25.98
CA VAL A 211 15.32 -8.76 -25.99
C VAL A 211 16.17 -9.32 -27.14
N GLY A 212 16.58 -8.46 -28.06
CA GLY A 212 17.54 -8.81 -29.10
C GLY A 212 18.92 -9.04 -28.47
N GLN A 213 19.64 -10.07 -28.93
CA GLN A 213 21.04 -10.21 -28.53
C GLN A 213 21.83 -9.06 -29.16
N SER A 214 22.56 -8.31 -28.35
CA SER A 214 23.64 -7.47 -28.85
C SER A 214 24.68 -8.40 -29.45
N ASP A 215 24.91 -8.32 -30.75
CA ASP A 215 26.13 -8.85 -31.34
C ASP A 215 27.29 -8.01 -30.75
N GLU A 216 28.12 -8.69 -29.93
CA GLU A 216 29.44 -8.30 -29.36
C GLU A 216 29.84 -6.82 -29.28
#